data_AF-C1E4M1-F1
#
_entry.id   AF-C1E4M1-F1
#
_cell.length_a   1.000
_cell.length_b   1.000
_cell.length_c   1.000
_cell.angle_alpha   90.00
_cell.angle_beta   90.00
_cell.angle_gamma   90.00
#
_symmetry.space_group_name_H-M   'P 1'
#
loop_
_entity.id
_entity.type
_entity.pdbx_description
1 polymer ?
#
loop_
_entity_poly.entity_id
_entity_poly.type
_entity_poly.pdbx_seq_one_letter_code
_entity_poly.pdbx_strand_id
1 'polypeptide(L)'
;MPDDHSQSDSTGERTWREVMGDAREAYAREASWAAKKQVGDGQDVGRHASGEASAARCPIAFSKRHSRTFTTLKAMDRIARHRASRASKSSERTPSSHGPAARDDGTLRLLLVGADRTEGTCPRDTAAVFDGLLADTGKTNAGESSSSSSSSSSLFRRAMEGVRRVDVVLVGPNVRLDDGVERDVFHAVSSSKRDDADADDAKETADDDAIEIRVAYRVGLYHNLREQDRKRRRDQADEADTAGDDEDDTNDANEEGSSGDANQGDANEGDRGASAATAVTDFSPDLALAFNAGVWGYEPDEWRPTMREILFEDECPLLVTGYTLAETECDEDVLGEMFGGGEGEAGEGGTGPREEVEWLWESEMNPFRSLDERELAFDRGDYLLGGEGEGEGTGAHVMGENCAWQCLAAKTPG
;
A
#
# COMPACT_ATOMS: atom_id res chain seq x y z
N MET A 1 11.25 40.15 40.69
CA MET A 1 10.38 40.04 39.52
C MET A 1 11.18 40.50 38.31
N PRO A 2 11.89 39.62 37.61
CA PRO A 2 12.26 39.86 36.23
C PRO A 2 11.37 39.01 35.31
N ASP A 3 10.87 39.66 34.28
CA ASP A 3 10.07 39.09 33.20
C ASP A 3 10.94 38.19 32.32
N ASP A 4 10.51 36.93 32.14
CA ASP A 4 11.10 35.99 31.19
C ASP A 4 10.12 35.79 30.03
N HIS A 5 10.35 36.52 28.94
CA HIS A 5 9.67 36.31 27.67
C HIS A 5 10.37 35.15 26.95
N SER A 6 9.94 33.93 27.23
CA SER A 6 10.27 32.76 26.41
C SER A 6 9.61 32.92 25.04
N GLN A 7 10.46 33.14 24.03
CA GLN A 7 10.10 33.13 22.62
C GLN A 7 9.52 31.76 22.26
N SER A 8 8.26 31.76 21.80
CA SER A 8 7.64 30.59 21.18
C SER A 8 8.25 30.40 19.78
N ASP A 9 8.99 29.32 19.61
CA ASP A 9 9.52 28.90 18.31
C ASP A 9 8.37 28.33 17.47
N SER A 10 8.01 29.00 16.37
CA SER A 10 6.78 28.77 15.60
C SER A 10 6.99 27.93 14.34
N THR A 11 8.08 27.17 14.24
CA THR A 11 8.45 26.44 13.01
C THR A 11 8.13 24.95 13.03
N GLY A 12 7.70 24.36 14.16
CA GLY A 12 7.21 22.97 14.19
C GLY A 12 8.21 21.90 13.73
N GLU A 13 9.50 22.24 13.60
CA GLU A 13 10.56 21.28 13.26
C GLU A 13 11.08 20.63 14.55
N ARG A 14 10.31 19.70 15.12
CA ARG A 14 10.93 18.72 16.04
C ARG A 14 11.79 17.80 15.20
N THR A 15 13.04 17.62 15.62
CA THR A 15 13.92 16.69 14.93
C THR A 15 13.42 15.27 15.19
N TRP A 16 13.49 14.41 14.16
CA TRP A 16 13.11 12.99 14.21
C TRP A 16 13.66 12.23 15.44
N ARG A 17 14.80 12.67 15.99
CA ARG A 17 15.45 12.07 17.15
C ARG A 17 14.74 12.40 18.48
N GLU A 18 14.08 13.54 18.58
CA GLU A 18 13.34 13.97 19.78
C GLU A 18 11.95 13.34 19.84
N VAL A 19 11.24 13.27 18.71
CA VAL A 19 9.92 12.61 18.63
C VAL A 19 10.03 11.12 18.95
N MET A 20 11.09 10.46 18.45
CA MET A 20 11.36 9.06 18.74
C MET A 20 11.87 8.81 20.16
N GLY A 21 12.39 9.80 20.88
CA GLY A 21 12.90 9.60 22.23
C GLY A 21 11.79 9.30 23.23
N ASP A 22 10.72 10.09 23.19
CA ASP A 22 9.58 9.98 24.10
C ASP A 22 8.69 8.77 23.76
N ALA A 23 8.44 8.52 22.46
CA ALA A 23 7.72 7.35 21.96
C ALA A 23 8.42 6.02 22.34
N ARG A 24 9.75 6.03 22.27
CA ARG A 24 10.61 4.88 22.57
C ARG A 24 10.58 4.51 24.05
N GLU A 25 10.49 5.48 24.95
CA GLU A 25 10.34 5.18 26.38
C GLU A 25 8.95 4.62 26.73
N ALA A 26 7.90 5.03 26.03
CA ALA A 26 6.55 4.45 26.19
C ALA A 26 6.51 3.01 25.64
N TYR A 27 7.00 2.81 24.41
CA TYR A 27 7.05 1.50 23.76
C TYR A 27 7.92 0.50 24.51
N ALA A 28 9.10 0.91 25.00
CA ALA A 28 9.96 0.04 25.81
C ALA A 28 9.32 -0.35 27.15
N ARG A 29 8.51 0.53 27.77
CA ARG A 29 7.79 0.21 29.01
C ARG A 29 6.65 -0.78 28.76
N GLU A 30 5.91 -0.63 27.65
CA GLU A 30 4.81 -1.53 27.30
C GLU A 30 5.31 -2.90 26.84
N ALA A 31 6.33 -2.95 25.98
CA ALA A 31 6.98 -4.20 25.59
C ALA A 31 7.64 -4.93 26.78
N SER A 32 8.28 -4.18 27.70
CA SER A 32 8.83 -4.74 28.95
C SER A 32 7.71 -5.25 29.88
N TRP A 33 6.55 -4.59 29.92
CA TRP A 33 5.40 -5.02 30.71
C TRP A 33 4.75 -6.29 30.12
N ALA A 34 4.57 -6.36 28.80
CA ALA A 34 4.06 -7.54 28.10
C ALA A 34 4.99 -8.76 28.28
N ALA A 35 6.31 -8.56 28.15
CA ALA A 35 7.31 -9.60 28.38
C ALA A 35 7.35 -10.08 29.85
N LYS A 36 7.19 -9.17 30.83
CA LYS A 36 7.11 -9.53 32.26
C LYS A 36 5.82 -10.29 32.61
N LYS A 37 4.70 -10.01 31.91
CA LYS A 37 3.44 -10.74 32.07
C LYS A 37 3.54 -12.18 31.57
N GLN A 38 4.31 -12.45 30.51
CA GLN A 38 4.59 -13.80 30.01
C GLN A 38 5.48 -14.64 30.95
N VAL A 39 6.35 -14.03 31.75
CA VAL A 39 7.25 -14.75 32.67
C VAL A 39 6.59 -15.02 34.05
N GLY A 40 5.49 -14.34 34.37
CA GLY A 40 4.83 -14.42 35.67
C GLY A 40 3.80 -15.54 35.83
N ASP A 41 3.04 -15.87 34.79
CA ASP A 41 1.95 -16.83 34.86
C ASP A 41 2.26 -18.07 34.03
N GLY A 42 2.86 -19.07 34.69
CA GLY A 42 2.99 -20.43 34.19
C GLY A 42 1.63 -21.15 34.09
N GLN A 43 0.74 -20.63 33.24
CA GLN A 43 -0.46 -21.31 32.76
C GLN A 43 -0.46 -21.25 31.23
N ASP A 44 0.27 -22.21 30.69
CA ASP A 44 0.18 -22.70 29.32
C ASP A 44 -1.26 -23.22 29.08
N VAL A 45 -2.14 -22.34 28.59
CA VAL A 45 -3.46 -22.73 28.08
C VAL A 45 -3.34 -22.85 26.58
N GLY A 46 -2.98 -24.06 26.14
CA GLY A 46 -2.86 -24.40 24.74
C GLY A 46 -4.10 -24.05 23.93
N ARG A 47 -3.88 -23.47 22.76
CA ARG A 47 -4.83 -23.48 21.65
C ARG A 47 -4.11 -23.77 20.33
N HIS A 48 -4.09 -25.07 20.04
CA HIS A 48 -4.09 -25.73 18.73
C HIS A 48 -3.68 -24.93 17.48
N ALA A 49 -2.45 -25.20 17.03
CA ALA A 49 -2.22 -25.71 15.68
C ALA A 49 -0.90 -26.51 15.63
N SER A 50 -0.89 -27.70 16.26
CA SER A 50 0.16 -28.70 16.05
C SER A 50 -0.02 -29.35 14.67
N GLY A 51 0.27 -28.58 13.62
CA GLY A 51 0.67 -29.14 12.34
C GLY A 51 2.18 -28.98 12.25
N GLU A 52 2.93 -30.07 12.38
CA GLU A 52 4.30 -30.12 11.86
C GLU A 52 4.23 -29.85 10.36
N ALA A 53 4.22 -28.57 9.98
CA ALA A 53 4.55 -28.15 8.65
C ALA A 53 6.00 -28.59 8.46
N SER A 54 6.18 -29.71 7.74
CA SER A 54 7.44 -30.05 7.12
C SER A 54 7.99 -28.76 6.50
N ALA A 55 9.00 -28.19 7.16
CA ALA A 55 9.72 -27.04 6.70
C ALA A 55 10.53 -27.49 5.48
N ALA A 56 9.82 -27.75 4.39
CA ALA A 56 10.40 -27.86 3.07
C ALA A 56 11.17 -26.56 2.89
N ARG A 57 12.49 -26.65 3.01
CA ARG A 57 13.41 -25.54 2.73
C ARG A 57 12.98 -24.99 1.38
N CYS A 58 12.34 -23.82 1.38
CA CYS A 58 11.99 -23.17 0.14
C CYS A 58 13.33 -22.87 -0.54
N PRO A 59 13.69 -23.51 -1.68
CA PRO A 59 15.06 -23.47 -2.19
C PRO A 59 15.43 -22.12 -2.80
N ILE A 60 14.54 -21.15 -2.72
CA ILE A 60 14.66 -19.88 -3.41
C ILE A 60 14.93 -18.85 -2.33
N ALA A 61 16.22 -18.61 -2.07
CA ALA A 61 16.65 -17.33 -1.55
C ALA A 61 16.19 -16.29 -2.58
N PHE A 62 15.01 -15.70 -2.35
CA PHE A 62 14.54 -14.63 -3.22
C PHE A 62 15.45 -13.43 -2.98
N SER A 63 16.04 -12.91 -4.04
CA SER A 63 16.72 -11.62 -3.94
C SER A 63 15.73 -10.59 -3.42
N LYS A 64 16.22 -9.62 -2.63
CA LYS A 64 15.45 -8.49 -2.09
C LYS A 64 14.31 -7.99 -3.02
N ARG A 65 14.62 -7.78 -4.30
CA ARG A 65 13.72 -7.29 -5.35
C ARG A 65 12.47 -8.16 -5.56
N HIS A 66 12.60 -9.48 -5.45
CA HIS A 66 11.50 -10.40 -5.71
C HIS A 66 10.61 -10.64 -4.47
N SER A 67 11.15 -10.45 -3.27
CA SER A 67 10.41 -10.71 -2.02
C SER A 67 9.09 -9.96 -1.97
N ARG A 68 9.10 -8.64 -2.21
CA ARG A 68 7.88 -7.80 -2.17
C ARG A 68 6.86 -8.25 -3.21
N THR A 69 7.30 -8.44 -4.45
CA THR A 69 6.42 -8.88 -5.53
C THR A 69 5.74 -10.21 -5.20
N PHE A 70 6.49 -11.24 -4.80
CA PHE A 70 5.90 -12.53 -4.47
C PHE A 70 5.02 -12.49 -3.22
N THR A 71 5.37 -11.64 -2.25
CA THR A 71 4.55 -11.38 -1.07
C THR A 71 3.19 -10.78 -1.46
N THR A 72 3.20 -9.74 -2.30
CA THR A 72 1.99 -9.10 -2.84
C THR A 72 1.12 -10.11 -3.59
N LEU A 73 1.70 -10.87 -4.52
CA LEU A 73 0.98 -11.89 -5.29
C LEU A 73 0.36 -12.96 -4.39
N LYS A 74 1.10 -13.42 -3.37
CA LYS A 74 0.60 -14.40 -2.40
C LYS A 74 -0.52 -13.84 -1.55
N ALA A 75 -0.45 -12.56 -1.16
CA ALA A 75 -1.50 -11.87 -0.43
C ALA A 75 -2.77 -11.82 -1.28
N MET A 76 -2.69 -11.31 -2.50
CA MET A 76 -3.82 -11.22 -3.43
C MET A 76 -4.50 -12.58 -3.63
N ASP A 77 -3.69 -13.62 -3.85
CA ASP A 77 -4.15 -15.00 -3.99
C ASP A 77 -4.91 -15.52 -2.77
N ARG A 78 -4.42 -15.22 -1.56
CA ARG A 78 -5.07 -15.63 -0.29
C ARG A 78 -6.35 -14.85 -0.05
N ILE A 79 -6.35 -13.54 -0.31
CA ILE A 79 -7.52 -12.66 -0.19
C ILE A 79 -8.63 -13.12 -1.14
N ALA A 80 -8.30 -13.40 -2.41
CA ALA A 80 -9.25 -13.91 -3.39
C ALA A 80 -9.89 -15.23 -2.94
N ARG A 81 -9.09 -16.17 -2.41
CA ARG A 81 -9.60 -17.44 -1.85
C ARG A 81 -10.47 -17.23 -0.62
N HIS A 82 -10.11 -16.31 0.27
CA HIS A 82 -10.91 -15.97 1.45
C HIS A 82 -12.30 -15.45 1.05
N ARG A 83 -12.33 -14.49 0.12
CA ARG A 83 -13.58 -13.91 -0.42
C ARG A 83 -14.44 -14.96 -1.12
N ALA A 84 -13.85 -15.82 -1.94
CA ALA A 84 -14.58 -16.94 -2.58
C ALA A 84 -15.19 -17.90 -1.55
N SER A 85 -14.45 -18.21 -0.46
CA SER A 85 -14.97 -19.05 0.62
C SER A 85 -16.16 -18.40 1.34
N ARG A 86 -16.10 -17.09 1.63
CA ARG A 86 -17.23 -16.36 2.24
C ARG A 86 -18.46 -16.32 1.33
N ALA A 87 -18.27 -16.01 0.05
CA ALA A 87 -19.36 -15.98 -0.92
C ALA A 87 -20.08 -17.34 -1.03
N SER A 88 -19.35 -18.45 -0.96
CA SER A 88 -19.94 -19.79 -0.99
C SER A 88 -20.77 -20.12 0.26
N LYS A 89 -20.48 -19.48 1.41
CA LYS A 89 -21.21 -19.66 2.67
C LYS A 89 -22.45 -18.77 2.75
N SER A 90 -22.44 -17.60 2.09
CA SER A 90 -23.55 -16.65 2.07
C SER A 90 -24.58 -16.95 0.96
N SER A 91 -25.07 -18.20 0.90
CA SER A 91 -25.92 -18.76 -0.17
C SER A 91 -27.25 -18.02 -0.46
N GLU A 92 -27.56 -16.90 0.21
CA GLU A 92 -28.83 -16.19 0.09
C GLU A 92 -28.72 -14.70 -0.27
N ARG A 93 -27.52 -14.17 -0.55
CA ARG A 93 -27.36 -12.76 -0.96
C ARG A 93 -26.74 -12.65 -2.35
N THR A 94 -27.41 -11.88 -3.20
CA THR A 94 -26.97 -11.43 -4.52
C THR A 94 -25.50 -10.99 -4.45
N PRO A 95 -24.62 -11.44 -5.37
CA PRO A 95 -23.20 -11.12 -5.31
C PRO A 95 -22.98 -9.62 -5.50
N SER A 96 -22.73 -8.89 -4.42
CA SER A 96 -22.10 -7.57 -4.50
C SER A 96 -20.62 -7.79 -4.82
N SER A 97 -20.17 -7.21 -5.92
CA SER A 97 -18.94 -7.49 -6.68
C SER A 97 -17.61 -7.11 -6.00
N HIS A 98 -17.52 -7.05 -4.68
CA HIS A 98 -16.38 -6.42 -3.99
C HIS A 98 -15.24 -7.44 -3.70
N GLY A 99 -14.80 -8.13 -4.75
CA GLY A 99 -13.51 -8.81 -4.79
C GLY A 99 -12.38 -7.84 -5.18
N PRO A 100 -11.08 -8.21 -5.03
CA PRO A 100 -10.00 -7.46 -5.67
C PRO A 100 -9.88 -7.95 -7.12
N ALA A 101 -10.97 -8.48 -7.68
CA ALA A 101 -11.08 -8.67 -9.10
C ALA A 101 -10.88 -7.26 -9.64
N ALA A 102 -9.83 -7.08 -10.43
CA ALA A 102 -9.59 -5.82 -11.11
C ALA A 102 -10.94 -5.25 -11.51
N ARG A 103 -11.18 -3.98 -11.19
CA ARG A 103 -12.40 -3.28 -11.63
C ARG A 103 -12.64 -3.63 -13.11
N ASP A 104 -13.86 -3.49 -13.60
CA ASP A 104 -14.20 -3.87 -14.98
C ASP A 104 -13.26 -3.26 -16.06
N ASP A 105 -12.43 -2.27 -15.70
CA ASP A 105 -11.34 -1.69 -16.49
C ASP A 105 -10.04 -2.51 -16.57
N GLY A 106 -9.91 -3.64 -15.88
CA GLY A 106 -8.70 -4.47 -15.84
C GLY A 106 -7.51 -3.84 -15.12
N THR A 107 -7.74 -2.83 -14.27
CA THR A 107 -6.68 -2.15 -13.51
C THR A 107 -6.60 -2.66 -12.08
N LEU A 108 -5.41 -3.13 -11.67
CA LEU A 108 -5.05 -3.43 -10.29
C LEU A 108 -4.44 -2.19 -9.64
N ARG A 109 -5.00 -1.73 -8.52
CA ARG A 109 -4.57 -0.53 -7.79
C ARG A 109 -3.91 -0.90 -6.47
N LEU A 110 -2.63 -0.62 -6.35
CA LEU A 110 -1.82 -0.89 -5.17
C LEU A 110 -1.49 0.41 -4.44
N LEU A 111 -1.82 0.48 -3.15
CA LEU A 111 -1.41 1.57 -2.27
C LEU A 111 -0.23 1.11 -1.42
N LEU A 112 0.90 1.78 -1.54
CA LEU A 112 2.07 1.55 -0.68
C LEU A 112 2.12 2.64 0.37
N VAL A 113 1.90 2.27 1.62
CA VAL A 113 1.85 3.20 2.75
C VAL A 113 3.14 3.11 3.55
N GLY A 114 3.62 4.25 4.04
CA GLY A 114 4.91 4.33 4.72
C GLY A 114 6.09 4.17 3.76
N ALA A 115 5.87 4.47 2.48
CA ALA A 115 6.91 4.36 1.46
C ALA A 115 8.08 5.31 1.74
N ASP A 116 9.28 4.84 1.45
CA ASP A 116 10.54 5.56 1.54
C ASP A 116 11.33 5.42 0.22
N ARG A 117 12.60 5.84 0.22
CA ARG A 117 13.48 5.77 -0.96
C ARG A 117 13.72 4.35 -1.49
N THR A 118 13.43 3.31 -0.70
CA THR A 118 13.67 1.91 -1.08
C THR A 118 12.60 1.36 -2.01
N GLU A 119 11.40 1.93 -1.99
CA GLU A 119 10.35 1.68 -2.98
C GLU A 119 10.59 2.45 -4.29
N GLY A 120 11.68 3.21 -4.40
CA GLY A 120 12.07 3.99 -5.56
C GLY A 120 11.74 5.48 -5.43
N THR A 121 12.56 6.32 -6.05
CA THR A 121 12.39 7.79 -6.09
C THR A 121 12.00 8.30 -7.48
N CYS A 122 11.95 7.40 -8.48
CA CYS A 122 11.46 7.68 -9.82
C CYS A 122 10.61 6.51 -10.34
N PRO A 123 9.65 6.77 -11.26
CA PRO A 123 8.69 5.76 -11.74
C PRO A 123 9.32 4.44 -12.20
N ARG A 124 10.47 4.52 -12.88
CA ARG A 124 11.22 3.36 -13.37
C ARG A 124 11.75 2.49 -12.23
N ASP A 125 12.34 3.10 -11.20
CA ASP A 125 12.90 2.37 -10.07
C ASP A 125 11.80 1.72 -9.22
N THR A 126 10.67 2.40 -9.06
CA THR A 126 9.51 1.81 -8.39
C THR A 126 8.92 0.65 -9.19
N ALA A 127 8.74 0.80 -10.50
CA ALA A 127 8.27 -0.30 -11.34
C ALA A 127 9.23 -1.50 -11.26
N ALA A 128 10.54 -1.25 -11.18
CA ALA A 128 11.55 -2.29 -11.01
C ALA A 128 11.38 -3.13 -9.73
N VAL A 129 10.84 -2.56 -8.64
CA VAL A 129 10.47 -3.32 -7.42
C VAL A 129 9.36 -4.33 -7.70
N PHE A 130 8.50 -4.02 -8.67
CA PHE A 130 7.34 -4.79 -9.08
C PHE A 130 7.53 -5.54 -10.40
N ASP A 131 8.74 -5.58 -10.97
CA ASP A 131 9.01 -6.25 -12.25
C ASP A 131 8.60 -7.72 -12.27
N GLY A 132 8.61 -8.39 -11.11
CA GLY A 132 8.11 -9.75 -11.03
C GLY A 132 6.63 -9.86 -11.43
N LEU A 133 5.82 -8.80 -11.25
CA LEU A 133 4.43 -8.68 -11.71
C LEU A 133 4.30 -8.62 -13.24
N LEU A 134 5.39 -8.35 -13.95
CA LEU A 134 5.41 -8.26 -15.41
C LEU A 134 6.07 -9.46 -16.08
N ALA A 135 6.98 -10.14 -15.38
CA ALA A 135 7.87 -11.12 -15.98
C ALA A 135 7.17 -12.43 -16.45
N ASP A 136 5.95 -12.72 -16.01
CA ASP A 136 5.27 -14.00 -16.28
C ASP A 136 3.99 -13.87 -17.15
N THR A 137 3.58 -12.65 -17.53
CA THR A 137 2.36 -12.47 -18.35
C THR A 137 2.56 -12.76 -19.83
N GLY A 138 3.76 -12.53 -20.38
CA GLY A 138 4.02 -12.66 -21.82
C GLY A 138 4.29 -14.09 -22.33
N LYS A 139 4.35 -15.12 -21.48
CA LYS A 139 4.79 -16.47 -21.91
C LYS A 139 3.66 -17.46 -22.20
N THR A 140 2.39 -17.10 -21.99
CA THR A 140 1.31 -18.10 -21.94
C THR A 140 0.71 -18.52 -23.27
N ASN A 141 1.04 -17.87 -24.40
CA ASN A 141 0.34 -18.11 -25.68
C ASN A 141 1.15 -18.85 -26.76
N ALA A 142 2.47 -19.05 -26.57
CA ALA A 142 3.30 -19.70 -27.58
C ALA A 142 3.47 -21.21 -27.31
N GLY A 143 2.41 -22.01 -27.54
CA GLY A 143 2.48 -23.38 -28.08
C GLY A 143 3.32 -24.49 -27.41
N GLU A 144 3.99 -24.27 -26.28
CA GLU A 144 4.87 -25.30 -25.70
C GLU A 144 4.13 -26.18 -24.68
N SER A 145 3.80 -27.38 -25.14
CA SER A 145 3.30 -28.53 -24.35
C SER A 145 4.36 -29.15 -23.43
N SER A 146 5.16 -28.34 -22.72
CA SER A 146 6.17 -28.83 -21.78
C SER A 146 5.56 -29.01 -20.38
N SER A 147 5.41 -30.27 -19.99
CA SER A 147 4.62 -30.75 -18.85
C SER A 147 5.29 -30.61 -17.47
N SER A 148 6.09 -29.57 -17.24
CA SER A 148 6.86 -29.41 -15.99
C SER A 148 6.88 -28.00 -15.39
N SER A 149 5.79 -27.23 -15.54
CA SER A 149 5.70 -25.91 -14.91
C SER A 149 5.49 -26.02 -13.39
N SER A 150 6.49 -25.56 -12.64
CA SER A 150 6.53 -25.36 -11.19
C SER A 150 5.26 -24.73 -10.62
N SER A 151 4.80 -25.16 -9.43
CA SER A 151 3.60 -24.64 -8.74
C SER A 151 3.60 -23.12 -8.48
N SER A 152 4.71 -22.41 -8.70
CA SER A 152 4.79 -20.95 -8.57
C SER A 152 4.11 -20.21 -9.73
N SER A 153 4.08 -20.78 -10.95
CA SER A 153 3.49 -20.10 -12.12
C SER A 153 1.96 -20.05 -12.05
N SER A 154 1.32 -21.02 -11.38
CA SER A 154 -0.14 -21.02 -11.22
C SER A 154 -0.64 -19.96 -10.25
N LEU A 155 0.15 -19.65 -9.22
CA LEU A 155 -0.18 -18.59 -8.26
C LEU A 155 -0.18 -17.22 -8.96
N PHE A 156 0.87 -16.95 -9.72
CA PHE A 156 1.01 -15.72 -10.47
C PHE A 156 -0.16 -15.52 -11.43
N ARG A 157 -0.42 -16.55 -12.25
CA ARG A 157 -1.49 -16.52 -13.25
C ARG A 157 -2.85 -16.22 -12.64
N ARG A 158 -3.16 -16.80 -11.47
CA ARG A 158 -4.45 -16.57 -10.80
C ARG A 158 -4.56 -15.17 -10.21
N ALA A 159 -3.50 -14.64 -9.61
CA ALA A 159 -3.51 -13.31 -9.01
C ALA A 159 -3.59 -12.19 -10.07
N MET A 160 -2.99 -12.41 -11.24
CA MET A 160 -2.93 -11.43 -12.33
C MET A 160 -3.94 -11.69 -13.46
N GLU A 161 -4.85 -12.65 -13.29
CA GLU A 161 -5.85 -12.99 -14.32
C GLU A 161 -6.77 -11.78 -14.60
N GLY A 162 -6.81 -11.35 -15.87
CA GLY A 162 -7.61 -10.20 -16.29
C GLY A 162 -6.98 -8.83 -16.01
N VAL A 163 -5.83 -8.77 -15.34
CA VAL A 163 -5.10 -7.53 -15.11
C VAL A 163 -4.37 -7.10 -16.38
N ARG A 164 -4.69 -5.90 -16.87
CA ARG A 164 -4.05 -5.25 -18.03
C ARG A 164 -3.18 -4.07 -17.62
N ARG A 165 -3.45 -3.50 -16.44
CA ARG A 165 -2.74 -2.34 -15.90
C ARG A 165 -2.54 -2.49 -14.40
N VAL A 166 -1.39 -2.03 -13.91
CA VAL A 166 -1.11 -1.89 -12.48
C VAL A 166 -0.83 -0.42 -12.17
N ASP A 167 -1.66 0.16 -11.32
CA ASP A 167 -1.47 1.51 -10.78
C ASP A 167 -0.89 1.39 -9.38
N VAL A 168 0.28 1.98 -9.15
CA VAL A 168 0.97 1.97 -7.85
C VAL A 168 1.04 3.38 -7.30
N VAL A 169 0.49 3.63 -6.12
CA VAL A 169 0.57 4.93 -5.43
C VAL A 169 1.42 4.77 -4.17
N LEU A 170 2.53 5.51 -4.11
CA LEU A 170 3.43 5.54 -2.96
C LEU A 170 3.07 6.73 -2.09
N VAL A 171 2.79 6.46 -0.81
CA VAL A 171 2.36 7.46 0.16
C VAL A 171 3.20 7.36 1.42
N GLY A 172 3.71 8.50 1.86
CA GLY A 172 4.38 8.62 3.14
C GLY A 172 5.11 9.95 3.30
N PRO A 173 5.40 10.36 4.54
CA PRO A 173 6.21 11.55 4.82
C PRO A 173 7.68 11.40 4.35
N ASN A 174 8.14 10.15 4.20
CA ASN A 174 9.50 9.81 3.80
C ASN A 174 9.65 9.59 2.29
N VAL A 175 8.58 9.74 1.51
CA VAL A 175 8.65 9.68 0.05
C VAL A 175 9.58 10.78 -0.47
N ARG A 176 10.57 10.39 -1.26
CA ARG A 176 11.52 11.27 -1.93
C ARG A 176 11.36 11.09 -3.44
N LEU A 177 11.49 12.18 -4.19
CA LEU A 177 11.34 12.18 -5.63
C LEU A 177 12.62 12.70 -6.26
N ASP A 178 13.04 12.08 -7.36
CA ASP A 178 14.11 12.57 -8.20
C ASP A 178 13.68 13.84 -8.96
N ASP A 179 14.67 14.60 -9.44
CA ASP A 179 14.43 15.82 -10.22
C ASP A 179 13.59 15.51 -11.46
N GLY A 180 12.53 16.30 -11.66
CA GLY A 180 11.61 16.17 -12.79
C GLY A 180 10.46 15.18 -12.59
N VAL A 181 10.40 14.47 -11.46
CA VAL A 181 9.23 13.62 -11.13
C VAL A 181 8.16 14.47 -10.46
N GLU A 182 7.01 14.60 -11.13
CA GLU A 182 5.85 15.33 -10.60
C GLU A 182 5.10 14.53 -9.53
N ARG A 183 4.60 15.22 -8.50
CA ARG A 183 3.78 14.64 -7.42
C ARG A 183 2.30 14.58 -7.83
N ASP A 184 1.55 13.69 -7.20
CA ASP A 184 0.08 13.59 -7.35
C ASP A 184 -0.41 13.30 -8.79
N VAL A 185 0.48 12.78 -9.65
CA VAL A 185 0.22 12.41 -11.05
C VAL A 185 0.73 11.01 -11.32
N PHE A 186 -0.01 10.24 -12.14
CA PHE A 186 0.44 8.96 -12.65
C PHE A 186 1.45 9.10 -13.79
N HIS A 187 2.63 8.52 -13.60
CA HIS A 187 3.69 8.37 -14.59
C HIS A 187 3.61 6.98 -15.21
N ALA A 188 3.37 6.90 -16.52
CA ALA A 188 3.43 5.63 -17.24
C ALA A 188 4.87 5.14 -17.36
N VAL A 189 5.10 3.87 -17.03
CA VAL A 189 6.41 3.24 -17.16
C VAL A 189 6.37 2.33 -18.37
N SER A 190 7.08 2.75 -19.44
CA SER A 190 7.26 1.89 -20.59
C SER A 190 8.05 0.65 -20.17
N SER A 191 7.49 -0.53 -20.42
CA SER A 191 8.20 -1.81 -20.40
C SER A 191 9.13 -1.89 -21.62
N SER A 192 9.98 -0.87 -21.81
CA SER A 192 10.94 -0.87 -22.90
C SER A 192 11.81 -2.11 -22.71
N LYS A 193 11.81 -2.97 -23.75
CA LYS A 193 12.72 -4.11 -23.89
C LYS A 193 14.06 -3.71 -23.30
N ARG A 194 14.57 -4.52 -22.38
CA ARG A 194 15.95 -4.42 -21.87
C ARG A 194 16.84 -4.01 -23.03
N ASP A 195 17.67 -2.99 -22.81
CA ASP A 195 18.59 -2.38 -23.79
C ASP A 195 19.68 -3.37 -24.26
N ASP A 196 19.29 -4.59 -24.64
CA ASP A 196 20.10 -5.59 -25.30
C ASP A 196 20.32 -5.07 -26.72
N ALA A 197 21.42 -4.33 -26.86
CA ALA A 197 21.80 -3.46 -27.97
C ALA A 197 22.08 -4.16 -29.33
N ASP A 198 21.47 -5.31 -29.64
CA ASP A 198 21.81 -6.14 -30.80
C ASP A 198 20.57 -6.60 -31.62
N ALA A 199 19.68 -5.70 -32.04
CA ALA A 199 18.52 -6.09 -32.87
C ALA A 199 18.16 -5.07 -33.97
N ASP A 200 18.90 -5.10 -35.07
CA ASP A 200 18.68 -4.27 -36.27
C ASP A 200 17.49 -4.69 -37.17
N ASP A 201 16.67 -5.70 -36.83
CA ASP A 201 15.66 -6.19 -37.81
C ASP A 201 14.35 -6.78 -37.23
N ALA A 202 14.03 -6.57 -35.95
CA ALA A 202 12.80 -7.08 -35.36
C ALA A 202 11.62 -6.12 -35.57
N LYS A 203 10.80 -6.37 -36.60
CA LYS A 203 9.49 -5.73 -36.80
C LYS A 203 8.71 -5.64 -35.48
N GLU A 204 8.32 -4.42 -35.11
CA GLU A 204 7.36 -4.11 -34.05
C GLU A 204 6.02 -4.81 -34.32
N THR A 205 5.87 -6.04 -33.85
CA THR A 205 4.57 -6.51 -33.40
C THR A 205 4.46 -6.02 -31.97
N ALA A 206 3.84 -4.85 -31.78
CA ALA A 206 3.43 -4.40 -30.45
C ALA A 206 2.62 -5.54 -29.84
N ASP A 207 3.13 -6.10 -28.76
CA ASP A 207 2.48 -7.18 -28.04
C ASP A 207 1.33 -6.54 -27.26
N ASP A 208 0.12 -6.54 -27.84
CA ASP A 208 -1.11 -5.97 -27.25
C ASP A 208 -1.43 -6.59 -25.87
N ASP A 209 -0.71 -7.64 -25.47
CA ASP A 209 -0.85 -8.36 -24.19
C ASP A 209 0.08 -7.85 -23.07
N ALA A 210 0.92 -6.83 -23.31
CA ALA A 210 1.82 -6.31 -22.27
C ALA A 210 1.06 -5.55 -21.17
N ILE A 211 1.30 -5.92 -19.90
CA ILE A 211 0.74 -5.18 -18.75
C ILE A 211 1.42 -3.81 -18.63
N GLU A 212 0.61 -2.76 -18.56
CA GLU A 212 1.05 -1.39 -18.30
C GLU A 212 1.27 -1.16 -16.79
N ILE A 213 2.37 -0.53 -16.38
CA ILE A 213 2.53 -0.01 -15.00
C ILE A 213 2.48 1.50 -15.02
N ARG A 214 1.71 2.08 -14.09
CA ARG A 214 1.76 3.52 -13.77
C ARG A 214 2.11 3.71 -12.30
N VAL A 215 2.92 4.72 -12.02
CA VAL A 215 3.39 5.02 -10.67
C VAL A 215 3.06 6.46 -10.32
N ALA A 216 2.54 6.69 -9.11
CA ALA A 216 2.37 8.03 -8.57
C ALA A 216 2.92 8.14 -7.15
N TYR A 217 3.25 9.37 -6.76
CA TYR A 217 3.87 9.68 -5.47
C TYR A 217 3.07 10.76 -4.76
N ARG A 218 2.76 10.55 -3.48
CA ARG A 218 2.16 11.55 -2.61
C ARG A 218 2.94 11.67 -1.32
N VAL A 219 3.33 12.90 -0.98
CA VAL A 219 4.12 13.19 0.22
C VAL A 219 3.18 13.62 1.33
N GLY A 220 3.11 12.82 2.39
CA GLY A 220 2.24 13.07 3.56
C GLY A 220 1.60 11.80 4.10
N LEU A 221 0.79 11.97 5.15
CA LEU A 221 -0.05 10.90 5.69
C LEU A 221 -1.28 10.69 4.80
N TYR A 222 -1.65 9.44 4.58
CA TYR A 222 -2.69 9.09 3.61
C TYR A 222 -4.06 9.71 3.94
N HIS A 223 -4.49 9.68 5.21
CA HIS A 223 -5.76 10.27 5.63
C HIS A 223 -5.83 11.78 5.36
N ASN A 224 -4.75 12.52 5.62
CA ASN A 224 -4.68 13.97 5.34
C ASN A 224 -4.81 14.26 3.83
N LEU A 225 -4.15 13.43 3.01
CA LEU A 225 -4.24 13.54 1.56
C LEU A 225 -5.65 13.24 1.04
N ARG A 226 -6.33 12.23 1.62
CA ARG A 226 -7.73 11.91 1.30
C ARG A 226 -8.70 13.01 1.72
N GLU A 227 -8.50 13.60 2.90
CA GLU A 227 -9.29 14.74 3.33
C GLU A 227 -9.12 15.95 2.39
N GLN A 228 -7.89 16.23 1.96
CA GLN A 228 -7.61 17.28 0.97
C GLN A 228 -8.32 17.01 -0.37
N ASP A 229 -8.32 15.77 -0.85
CA ASP A 229 -9.02 15.40 -2.09
C ASP A 229 -10.54 15.60 -1.95
N ARG A 230 -11.13 15.17 -0.82
CA ARG A 230 -12.56 15.40 -0.52
C ARG A 230 -12.89 16.89 -0.41
N LYS A 231 -11.98 17.71 0.13
CA LYS A 231 -12.16 19.16 0.20
C LYS A 231 -12.13 19.79 -1.19
N ARG A 232 -11.12 19.47 -2.02
CA ARG A 232 -11.02 19.96 -3.41
C ARG A 232 -12.26 19.61 -4.23
N ARG A 233 -12.81 18.41 -4.08
CA ARG A 233 -14.06 18.01 -4.76
C ARG A 233 -15.27 18.84 -4.33
N ARG A 234 -15.38 19.17 -3.03
CA ARG A 234 -16.46 20.04 -2.53
C ARG A 234 -16.32 21.46 -3.08
N ASP A 235 -15.12 22.02 -2.99
CA ASP A 235 -14.84 23.37 -3.50
C ASP A 235 -15.14 23.46 -5.02
N GLN A 236 -14.79 22.44 -5.81
CA GLN A 236 -15.10 22.36 -7.24
C GLN A 236 -16.61 22.24 -7.53
N ALA A 237 -17.36 21.53 -6.68
CA ALA A 237 -18.82 21.41 -6.84
C ALA A 237 -19.52 22.74 -6.53
N ASP A 238 -19.11 23.43 -5.47
CA ASP A 238 -19.67 24.73 -5.08
C ASP A 238 -19.40 25.81 -6.14
N GLU A 239 -18.22 25.79 -6.78
CA GLU A 239 -17.88 26.69 -7.90
C GLU A 239 -18.73 26.42 -9.15
N ALA A 240 -19.00 25.15 -9.46
CA ALA A 240 -19.83 24.77 -10.60
C ALA A 240 -21.30 25.18 -10.43
N ASP A 241 -21.84 25.06 -9.21
CA ASP A 241 -23.21 25.47 -8.89
C ASP A 241 -23.38 27.00 -8.93
N THR A 242 -22.36 27.76 -8.50
CA THR A 242 -22.42 29.23 -8.50
C THR A 242 -22.32 29.82 -9.91
N ALA A 243 -21.64 29.14 -10.85
CA ALA A 243 -21.51 29.60 -12.23
C ALA A 243 -22.79 29.42 -13.08
N GLY A 244 -23.78 28.67 -12.59
CA GLY A 244 -25.01 28.35 -13.33
C GLY A 244 -26.16 29.36 -13.21
N ASP A 245 -26.08 30.34 -12.30
CA ASP A 245 -27.19 31.24 -11.97
C ASP A 245 -27.07 32.67 -12.57
N ASP A 246 -26.02 32.96 -13.34
CA ASP A 246 -25.79 34.30 -13.95
C ASP A 246 -26.21 34.40 -15.44
N GLU A 247 -26.92 33.41 -16.00
CA GLU A 247 -27.40 33.42 -17.40
C GLU A 247 -28.92 33.63 -17.54
N ASP A 248 -29.51 34.65 -16.91
CA ASP A 248 -30.84 35.13 -17.35
C ASP A 248 -31.09 36.58 -16.92
N ASP A 249 -30.54 37.58 -17.64
CA ASP A 249 -31.16 38.93 -17.76
C ASP A 249 -30.44 39.90 -18.72
N THR A 250 -29.99 39.46 -19.91
CA THR A 250 -29.77 40.41 -21.03
C THR A 250 -30.42 39.93 -22.31
N ASN A 251 -31.72 40.23 -22.39
CA ASN A 251 -32.51 40.16 -23.61
C ASN A 251 -32.26 41.41 -24.49
N ASP A 252 -32.37 41.20 -25.81
CA ASP A 252 -32.70 42.15 -26.88
C ASP A 252 -31.74 43.32 -27.22
N ALA A 253 -30.98 43.15 -28.32
CA ALA A 253 -31.21 43.87 -29.60
C ALA A 253 -29.91 44.11 -30.41
N ASN A 254 -29.73 43.39 -31.53
CA ASN A 254 -29.20 43.87 -32.83
C ASN A 254 -28.93 42.66 -33.73
N GLU A 255 -29.79 42.36 -34.70
CA GLU A 255 -29.76 42.87 -36.10
C GLU A 255 -28.45 42.59 -36.87
N GLU A 256 -28.57 41.56 -37.72
CA GLU A 256 -28.13 41.45 -39.12
C GLU A 256 -26.79 42.05 -39.56
N GLY A 257 -25.91 41.18 -40.10
CA GLY A 257 -24.98 41.63 -41.13
C GLY A 257 -23.77 40.75 -41.42
N SER A 258 -23.79 40.16 -42.62
CA SER A 258 -22.62 39.95 -43.49
C SER A 258 -21.85 38.62 -43.41
N SER A 259 -22.18 37.79 -44.40
CA SER A 259 -21.33 36.80 -45.07
C SER A 259 -19.89 37.26 -45.32
N GLY A 260 -18.92 36.37 -45.11
CA GLY A 260 -17.56 36.57 -45.63
C GLY A 260 -16.51 35.58 -45.12
N ASP A 261 -16.04 34.76 -46.06
CA ASP A 261 -14.75 34.06 -46.15
C ASP A 261 -14.43 32.80 -45.34
N ALA A 262 -14.30 31.73 -46.13
CA ALA A 262 -13.60 30.50 -45.84
C ALA A 262 -12.10 30.77 -45.69
N ASN A 263 -11.54 30.37 -44.55
CA ASN A 263 -10.10 30.16 -44.44
C ASN A 263 -9.82 28.77 -43.86
N GLN A 264 -9.46 27.87 -44.76
CA GLN A 264 -9.11 26.49 -44.53
C GLN A 264 -7.62 26.46 -44.17
N GLY A 265 -7.31 26.54 -42.88
CA GLY A 265 -5.96 26.46 -42.35
C GLY A 265 -5.67 25.06 -41.82
N ASP A 266 -4.70 24.39 -42.47
CA ASP A 266 -4.07 23.13 -42.06
C ASP A 266 -3.72 23.12 -40.56
N ALA A 267 -4.49 22.35 -39.79
CA ALA A 267 -4.14 21.99 -38.42
C ALA A 267 -3.30 20.71 -38.46
N ASN A 268 -2.00 20.92 -38.24
CA ASN A 268 -0.95 19.95 -38.09
C ASN A 268 -1.29 18.93 -36.96
N GLU A 269 -1.78 17.74 -37.31
CA GLU A 269 -1.99 16.59 -36.41
C GLU A 269 -0.65 15.94 -36.00
N GLY A 270 0.21 16.70 -35.32
CA GLY A 270 1.57 16.29 -34.95
C GLY A 270 1.84 16.11 -33.46
N ASP A 271 0.83 16.16 -32.59
CA ASP A 271 1.03 16.10 -31.13
C ASP A 271 0.07 15.12 -30.44
N ARG A 272 0.29 13.82 -30.65
CA ARG A 272 -0.35 12.72 -29.90
C ARG A 272 0.59 12.10 -28.86
N GLY A 273 1.47 12.91 -28.26
CA GLY A 273 2.48 12.43 -27.30
C GLY A 273 2.31 12.91 -25.86
N ALA A 274 1.46 13.91 -25.60
CA ALA A 274 1.17 14.34 -24.23
C ALA A 274 0.18 13.36 -23.60
N SER A 275 0.71 12.25 -23.06
CA SER A 275 -0.01 11.38 -22.13
C SER A 275 -0.61 12.27 -21.05
N ALA A 276 -1.93 12.49 -21.09
CA ALA A 276 -2.62 13.34 -20.14
C ALA A 276 -2.41 12.74 -18.74
N ALA A 277 -1.55 13.41 -17.97
CA ALA A 277 -1.32 13.16 -16.56
C ALA A 277 -2.66 12.89 -15.85
N THR A 278 -2.94 11.62 -15.54
CA THR A 278 -4.17 11.26 -14.84
C THR A 278 -3.96 11.59 -13.37
N ALA A 279 -4.81 12.48 -12.84
CA ALA A 279 -4.75 12.88 -11.44
C ALA A 279 -5.00 11.68 -10.50
N VAL A 280 -4.30 11.66 -9.36
CA VAL A 280 -4.43 10.58 -8.35
C VAL A 280 -5.68 10.74 -7.48
N THR A 281 -6.41 11.85 -7.57
CA THR A 281 -7.53 12.19 -6.68
C THR A 281 -8.67 11.18 -6.69
N ASP A 282 -8.87 10.45 -7.80
CA ASP A 282 -9.91 9.42 -7.95
C ASP A 282 -9.41 7.99 -7.67
N PHE A 283 -8.22 7.89 -7.07
CA PHE A 283 -7.64 6.61 -6.68
C PHE A 283 -8.40 5.96 -5.52
N SER A 284 -8.60 4.65 -5.64
CA SER A 284 -9.23 3.79 -4.64
C SER A 284 -8.53 2.42 -4.72
N PRO A 285 -7.79 2.00 -3.68
CA PRO A 285 -6.92 0.84 -3.75
C PRO A 285 -7.65 -0.49 -3.66
N ASP A 286 -7.16 -1.50 -4.40
CA ASP A 286 -7.63 -2.89 -4.29
C ASP A 286 -6.88 -3.65 -3.17
N LEU A 287 -5.65 -3.22 -2.88
CA LEU A 287 -4.80 -3.72 -1.82
C LEU A 287 -3.87 -2.62 -1.30
N ALA A 288 -3.84 -2.43 0.02
CA ALA A 288 -2.88 -1.59 0.70
C ALA A 288 -1.72 -2.44 1.26
N LEU A 289 -0.50 -1.93 1.14
CA LEU A 289 0.74 -2.59 1.49
C LEU A 289 1.55 -1.68 2.42
N ALA A 290 1.91 -2.19 3.59
CA ALA A 290 2.85 -1.56 4.52
C ALA A 290 4.05 -2.50 4.71
N PHE A 291 5.09 -2.31 3.89
CA PHE A 291 6.27 -3.17 3.93
C PHE A 291 7.20 -2.82 5.08
N ASN A 292 7.63 -3.84 5.83
CA ASN A 292 8.55 -3.78 6.95
C ASN A 292 8.26 -2.63 7.88
N ALA A 293 6.99 -2.56 8.31
CA ALA A 293 6.62 -1.64 9.34
C ALA A 293 6.88 -0.16 8.97
N GLY A 294 6.70 0.27 7.70
CA GLY A 294 6.74 1.69 7.31
C GLY A 294 5.77 2.63 8.07
N VAL A 295 4.97 2.03 8.96
CA VAL A 295 4.00 2.62 9.88
C VAL A 295 4.56 2.74 11.30
N TRP A 296 5.48 1.88 11.70
CA TRP A 296 5.98 1.75 13.06
C TRP A 296 7.32 2.46 13.20
N GLY A 297 7.18 3.75 13.46
CA GLY A 297 8.23 4.72 13.81
C GLY A 297 7.58 6.04 14.24
N TYR A 298 6.33 5.95 14.66
CA TYR A 298 5.37 7.02 14.82
C TYR A 298 4.38 6.58 15.90
N GLU A 299 3.76 7.54 16.57
CA GLU A 299 2.78 7.23 17.60
C GLU A 299 1.56 6.53 16.97
N PRO A 300 0.95 5.52 17.63
CA PRO A 300 -0.26 4.87 17.12
C PRO A 300 -1.36 5.85 16.71
N ASP A 301 -1.49 6.97 17.42
CA ASP A 301 -2.44 8.04 17.13
C ASP A 301 -2.19 8.76 15.79
N GLU A 302 -0.95 8.74 15.26
CA GLU A 302 -0.63 9.37 13.97
C GLU A 302 -1.05 8.50 12.78
N TRP A 303 -1.04 7.17 12.94
CA TRP A 303 -1.34 6.23 11.85
C TRP A 303 -2.69 5.57 11.93
N ARG A 304 -3.31 5.55 13.12
CA ARG A 304 -4.69 5.09 13.28
C ARG A 304 -5.65 5.73 12.27
N PRO A 305 -5.60 7.07 12.00
CA PRO A 305 -6.48 7.66 10.99
C PRO A 305 -6.18 7.16 9.57
N THR A 306 -4.91 6.90 9.23
CA THR A 306 -4.53 6.30 7.93
C THR A 306 -5.09 4.90 7.79
N MET A 307 -4.94 4.05 8.81
CA MET A 307 -5.44 2.68 8.79
C MET A 307 -6.98 2.66 8.74
N ARG A 308 -7.63 3.56 9.49
CA ARG A 308 -9.10 3.71 9.46
C ARG A 308 -9.59 4.08 8.06
N GLU A 309 -8.96 5.07 7.43
CA GLU A 309 -9.26 5.48 6.04
C GLU A 309 -9.12 4.30 5.07
N ILE A 310 -8.03 3.52 5.15
CA ILE A 310 -7.82 2.35 4.29
C ILE A 310 -8.87 1.26 4.53
N LEU A 311 -9.11 0.90 5.79
CA LEU A 311 -9.92 -0.26 6.14
C LEU A 311 -11.42 0.01 5.99
N PHE A 312 -11.89 1.20 6.39
CA PHE A 312 -13.32 1.49 6.52
C PHE A 312 -13.86 2.47 5.47
N GLU A 313 -13.06 3.43 5.00
CA GLU A 313 -13.50 4.39 3.96
C GLU A 313 -13.21 3.83 2.56
N ASP A 314 -12.03 3.26 2.35
CA ASP A 314 -11.64 2.62 1.10
C ASP A 314 -12.06 1.13 1.04
N GLU A 315 -12.53 0.55 2.14
CA GLU A 315 -12.89 -0.87 2.29
C GLU A 315 -11.78 -1.82 1.78
N CYS A 316 -10.53 -1.42 1.95
CA CYS A 316 -9.36 -2.04 1.34
C CYS A 316 -8.64 -2.95 2.35
N PRO A 317 -8.33 -4.21 1.98
CA PRO A 317 -7.46 -5.05 2.80
C PRO A 317 -6.07 -4.42 2.97
N LEU A 318 -5.55 -4.47 4.20
CA LEU A 318 -4.22 -3.99 4.54
C LEU A 318 -3.28 -5.17 4.80
N LEU A 319 -2.19 -5.23 4.05
CA LEU A 319 -1.10 -6.17 4.28
C LEU A 319 0.02 -5.45 5.04
N VAL A 320 0.41 -6.00 6.18
CA VAL A 320 1.54 -5.49 6.98
C VAL A 320 2.63 -6.56 7.00
N THR A 321 3.88 -6.16 6.79
CA THR A 321 5.04 -7.05 6.94
C THR A 321 6.01 -6.50 7.98
N GLY A 322 6.73 -7.39 8.66
CA GLY A 322 7.73 -7.05 9.67
C GLY A 322 9.11 -7.67 9.37
N TYR A 323 10.15 -7.18 10.05
CA TYR A 323 11.51 -7.72 9.99
C TYR A 323 11.66 -9.03 10.74
N THR A 324 10.78 -9.29 11.69
CA THR A 324 10.74 -10.52 12.47
C THR A 324 9.30 -10.96 12.72
N LEU A 325 9.10 -12.24 13.08
CA LEU A 325 7.79 -12.72 13.52
C LEU A 325 7.34 -12.03 14.79
N ALA A 326 8.22 -11.87 15.78
CA ALA A 326 7.91 -11.22 17.05
C ALA A 326 7.41 -9.77 16.86
N GLU A 327 8.03 -9.01 15.96
CA GLU A 327 7.56 -7.67 15.59
C GLU A 327 6.15 -7.72 14.99
N THR A 328 5.89 -8.68 14.09
CA THR A 328 4.56 -8.80 13.47
C THR A 328 3.50 -9.20 14.51
N GLU A 329 3.84 -10.07 15.47
CA GLU A 329 2.96 -10.42 16.60
C GLU A 329 2.69 -9.21 17.50
N CYS A 330 3.69 -8.37 17.80
CA CYS A 330 3.47 -7.12 18.52
C CYS A 330 2.57 -6.16 17.73
N ASP A 331 2.78 -6.04 16.42
CA ASP A 331 1.92 -5.23 15.55
C ASP A 331 0.48 -5.75 15.56
N GLU A 332 0.28 -7.08 15.59
CA GLU A 332 -1.03 -7.71 15.69
C GLU A 332 -1.76 -7.29 16.97
N ASP A 333 -1.08 -7.33 18.11
CA ASP A 333 -1.62 -6.89 19.40
C ASP A 333 -2.02 -5.40 19.35
N VAL A 334 -1.13 -4.53 18.86
CA VAL A 334 -1.40 -3.08 18.77
C VAL A 334 -2.56 -2.77 17.81
N LEU A 335 -2.60 -3.43 16.65
CA LEU A 335 -3.72 -3.30 15.70
C LEU A 335 -5.02 -3.84 16.31
N GLY A 336 -4.92 -4.93 17.06
CA GLY A 336 -5.99 -5.52 17.84
C GLY A 336 -6.54 -4.58 18.90
N GLU A 337 -5.69 -3.85 19.63
CA GLU A 337 -6.12 -2.85 20.60
C GLU A 337 -6.69 -1.59 19.94
N MET A 338 -6.13 -1.19 18.79
CA MET A 338 -6.55 0.00 18.04
C MET A 338 -7.98 -0.10 17.50
N PHE A 339 -8.39 -1.29 17.06
CA PHE A 339 -9.70 -1.55 16.43
C PHE A 339 -10.58 -2.53 17.22
N GLY A 340 -10.00 -3.28 18.15
CA GLY A 340 -10.73 -4.11 19.10
C GLY A 340 -11.39 -3.20 20.11
N GLY A 341 -12.69 -2.96 19.94
CA GLY A 341 -13.49 -2.21 20.90
C GLY A 341 -13.35 -2.86 22.28
N GLY A 342 -12.49 -2.27 23.10
CA GLY A 342 -12.18 -2.76 24.43
C GLY A 342 -13.46 -3.05 25.20
N GLU A 343 -13.46 -4.14 25.95
CA GLU A 343 -14.51 -4.43 26.92
C GLU A 343 -14.58 -3.39 28.07
N GLY A 344 -13.73 -2.35 28.01
CA GLY A 344 -13.64 -1.26 28.98
C GLY A 344 -14.48 -0.05 28.55
N GLU A 345 -15.57 0.15 29.29
CA GLU A 345 -16.43 1.33 29.29
C GLU A 345 -17.21 1.57 28.00
N ALA A 346 -18.32 0.84 27.89
CA ALA A 346 -19.53 1.34 27.26
C ALA A 346 -19.93 2.68 27.90
N GLY A 347 -19.27 3.77 27.47
CA GLY A 347 -19.78 5.12 27.65
C GLY A 347 -21.15 5.15 26.96
N GLU A 348 -22.21 5.18 27.77
CA GLU A 348 -23.59 5.32 27.33
C GLU A 348 -23.70 6.50 26.34
N GLY A 349 -23.79 6.23 25.03
CA GLY A 349 -24.11 7.27 24.05
C GLY A 349 -23.48 7.16 22.65
N GLY A 350 -22.50 6.28 22.42
CA GLY A 350 -21.88 6.14 21.10
C GLY A 350 -22.73 5.33 20.11
N THR A 351 -23.68 5.96 19.40
CA THR A 351 -24.47 5.32 18.33
C THR A 351 -23.73 5.17 16.99
N GLY A 352 -22.40 5.18 17.00
CA GLY A 352 -21.58 5.04 15.79
C GLY A 352 -21.50 3.59 15.30
N PRO A 353 -21.36 3.36 13.98
CA PRO A 353 -21.06 2.03 13.46
C PRO A 353 -19.75 1.53 14.09
N ARG A 354 -19.77 0.29 14.59
CA ARG A 354 -18.60 -0.29 15.24
C ARG A 354 -17.57 -0.64 14.17
N GLU A 355 -16.43 0.02 14.24
CA GLU A 355 -15.27 -0.23 13.39
C GLU A 355 -14.57 -1.51 13.80
N GLU A 356 -15.15 -2.64 13.43
CA GLU A 356 -14.55 -3.95 13.69
C GLU A 356 -13.69 -4.37 12.51
N VAL A 357 -12.48 -4.85 12.80
CA VAL A 357 -11.60 -5.50 11.82
C VAL A 357 -11.69 -7.02 11.93
N GLU A 358 -11.33 -7.72 10.87
CA GLU A 358 -11.07 -9.14 10.88
C GLU A 358 -9.68 -9.45 10.32
N TRP A 359 -8.99 -10.38 10.97
CA TRP A 359 -7.75 -10.96 10.45
C TRP A 359 -8.10 -11.93 9.32
N LEU A 360 -7.71 -11.59 8.10
CA LEU A 360 -7.73 -12.54 6.98
C LEU A 360 -6.69 -13.64 7.23
N TRP A 361 -5.60 -13.26 7.88
CA TRP A 361 -4.69 -14.13 8.62
C TRP A 361 -3.91 -13.32 9.64
N GLU A 362 -3.67 -13.95 10.79
CA GLU A 362 -2.81 -13.47 11.88
C GLU A 362 -1.34 -13.55 11.47
N SER A 363 -0.45 -13.12 12.37
CA SER A 363 1.00 -13.11 12.19
C SER A 363 1.55 -14.49 11.87
N GLU A 364 2.25 -14.60 10.74
CA GLU A 364 2.95 -15.83 10.36
C GLU A 364 4.23 -15.51 9.59
N MET A 365 5.11 -16.52 9.45
CA MET A 365 6.32 -16.39 8.63
C MET A 365 5.97 -16.22 7.16
N ASN A 366 6.56 -15.23 6.51
CA ASN A 366 6.38 -15.02 5.07
C ASN A 366 7.21 -16.06 4.29
N PRO A 367 6.57 -16.86 3.41
CA PRO A 367 7.28 -17.84 2.58
C PRO A 367 8.20 -17.20 1.53
N PHE A 368 8.00 -15.93 1.21
CA PHE A 368 8.76 -15.15 0.22
C PHE A 368 9.65 -14.08 0.84
N ARG A 369 9.93 -14.18 2.15
CA ARG A 369 10.85 -13.26 2.83
C ARG A 369 12.21 -13.22 2.13
N SER A 370 12.83 -12.04 2.12
CA SER A 370 14.22 -11.92 1.72
C SER A 370 15.12 -12.59 2.76
N LEU A 371 16.15 -13.30 2.28
CA LEU A 371 17.22 -13.78 3.15
C LEU A 371 18.38 -12.77 3.26
N ASP A 372 18.30 -11.68 2.49
CA ASP A 372 19.27 -10.59 2.56
C ASP A 372 18.99 -9.77 3.82
N GLU A 373 20.02 -9.60 4.66
CA GLU A 373 19.93 -8.69 5.80
C GLU A 373 19.72 -7.26 5.33
N ARG A 374 18.76 -6.57 5.95
CA ARG A 374 18.63 -5.13 5.74
C ARG A 374 19.69 -4.40 6.57
N GLU A 375 20.45 -3.52 5.92
CA GLU A 375 21.11 -2.43 6.62
C GLU A 375 20.04 -1.46 7.10
N LEU A 376 19.84 -1.42 8.41
CA LEU A 376 18.92 -0.49 9.04
C LEU A 376 19.65 0.84 9.20
N ALA A 377 18.92 1.94 8.99
CA ALA A 377 19.45 3.29 9.21
C ALA A 377 19.52 3.67 10.70
N PHE A 378 19.15 2.75 11.60
CA PHE A 378 19.16 2.90 13.04
C PHE A 378 19.91 1.73 13.71
N ASP A 379 20.31 1.92 14.96
CA ASP A 379 21.05 0.90 15.72
C ASP A 379 20.14 -0.31 16.04
N ARG A 380 20.61 -1.51 15.69
CA ARG A 380 19.90 -2.78 15.92
C ARG A 380 19.73 -3.10 17.41
N GLY A 381 20.71 -2.73 18.24
CA GLY A 381 20.71 -3.01 19.68
C GLY A 381 19.62 -2.24 20.40
N ASP A 382 19.37 -1.01 19.96
CA ASP A 382 18.31 -0.16 20.49
C ASP A 382 16.90 -0.72 20.25
N TYR A 383 16.72 -1.47 19.16
CA TYR A 383 15.43 -2.03 18.73
C TYR A 383 15.15 -3.40 19.33
N LEU A 384 16.16 -4.29 19.36
CA LEU A 384 16.00 -5.68 19.83
C LEU A 384 16.12 -5.85 21.35
N LEU A 385 16.85 -4.96 22.04
CA LEU A 385 17.27 -5.20 23.42
C LEU A 385 16.58 -4.31 24.45
N GLY A 386 15.52 -3.58 24.07
CA GLY A 386 14.63 -2.82 24.96
C GLY A 386 15.30 -2.46 26.29
N GLY A 387 16.20 -1.46 26.22
CA GLY A 387 17.26 -1.18 27.20
C GLY A 387 17.08 -1.77 28.60
N GLU A 388 18.03 -2.64 28.98
CA GLU A 388 18.47 -3.01 30.35
C GLU A 388 18.90 -4.48 30.50
N GLY A 389 18.94 -5.25 29.41
CA GLY A 389 19.57 -6.57 29.40
C GLY A 389 20.97 -6.55 28.81
N GLU A 390 22.02 -6.44 29.64
CA GLU A 390 23.38 -6.90 29.28
C GLU A 390 23.39 -8.44 29.18
N GLY A 391 22.61 -8.97 28.24
CA GLY A 391 22.64 -10.37 27.86
C GLY A 391 23.63 -10.50 26.72
N GLU A 392 24.76 -11.15 26.98
CA GLU A 392 25.79 -11.56 26.03
C GLU A 392 25.22 -12.62 25.06
N GLY A 393 24.19 -12.25 24.29
CA GLY A 393 23.55 -13.06 23.28
C GLY A 393 24.19 -12.76 21.94
N THR A 394 25.20 -13.54 21.57
CA THR A 394 25.88 -13.50 20.25
C THR A 394 24.98 -13.93 19.07
N GLY A 395 23.66 -13.93 19.24
CA GLY A 395 22.69 -14.15 18.18
C GLY A 395 22.18 -12.81 17.68
N ALA A 396 22.91 -12.18 16.75
CA ALA A 396 22.34 -11.11 15.95
C ALA A 396 21.10 -11.69 15.25
N HIS A 397 19.91 -11.37 15.73
CA HIS A 397 18.68 -11.75 15.05
C HIS A 397 18.69 -11.07 13.69
N VAL A 398 18.89 -11.89 12.65
CA VAL A 398 18.92 -11.48 11.24
C VAL A 398 17.58 -10.82 10.92
N MET A 399 17.56 -9.49 10.79
CA MET A 399 16.39 -8.74 10.35
C MET A 399 16.30 -8.82 8.83
N GLY A 400 15.52 -9.81 8.38
CA GLY A 400 15.24 -10.03 6.97
C GLY A 400 14.07 -9.18 6.50
N GLU A 401 14.16 -8.65 5.30
CA GLU A 401 13.03 -7.94 4.70
C GLU A 401 11.84 -8.86 4.43
N ASN A 402 10.65 -8.39 4.81
CA ASN A 402 9.36 -9.07 4.75
C ASN A 402 9.40 -10.43 5.43
N CYS A 403 10.06 -10.54 6.58
CA CYS A 403 10.29 -11.79 7.29
C CYS A 403 8.98 -12.48 7.71
N ALA A 404 8.08 -11.69 8.26
CA ALA A 404 6.74 -12.11 8.66
C ALA A 404 5.71 -11.12 8.10
N TRP A 405 4.46 -11.55 8.10
CA TRP A 405 3.37 -10.82 7.46
C TRP A 405 2.03 -11.20 8.09
N GLN A 406 1.11 -10.25 8.05
CA GLN A 406 -0.27 -10.39 8.52
C GLN A 406 -1.19 -9.57 7.62
N CYS A 407 -2.48 -9.90 7.59
CA CYS A 407 -3.43 -9.14 6.80
C CYS A 407 -4.79 -9.03 7.49
N LEU A 408 -5.29 -7.81 7.51
CA LEU A 408 -6.57 -7.44 8.08
C LEU A 408 -7.44 -6.70 7.06
N ALA A 409 -8.75 -6.79 7.27
CA ALA A 409 -9.74 -6.06 6.49
C ALA A 409 -10.87 -5.60 7.42
N ALA A 410 -11.68 -4.62 6.99
CA ALA A 410 -12.90 -4.29 7.72
C ALA A 410 -13.84 -5.50 7.75
N LYS A 411 -14.41 -5.76 8.91
CA LYS A 411 -15.36 -6.86 9.11
C LYS A 411 -16.68 -6.49 8.46
N THR A 412 -17.07 -7.23 7.42
CA THR A 412 -18.37 -7.04 6.78
C THR A 412 -19.49 -7.39 7.78
N PRO A 413 -20.51 -6.52 7.96
CA PRO A 413 -21.66 -6.87 8.78
C PRO A 413 -22.33 -8.14 8.23
N GLY A 414 -22.43 -9.15 9.08
CA GLY A 414 -22.95 -10.49 8.75
C GLY A 414 -24.42 -10.52 8.40
#